data_AF-X1JVQ6-F1
#
_entry.id   AF-X1JVQ6-F1
#
_cell.length_a   1.000
_cell.length_b   1.000
_cell.length_c   1.000
_cell.angle_alpha   90.00
_cell.angle_beta   90.00
_cell.angle_gamma   90.00
#
_symmetry.space_group_name_H-M   'P 1'
#
loop_
_entity.id
_entity.type
_entity.pdbx_description
1 polymer ?
#
loop_
_entity_poly.entity_id
_entity_poly.type
_entity_poly.pdbx_seq_one_letter_code
_entity_poly.pdbx_strand_id
1 'polypeptide(L)'
;MYRLKKLHEKSNHLTLRGNLSWAMRELDKLCYKLNLPKAIQEETAILYRKAIKKGLAHGRKISCLTAASLYTICRMNQIPRTLDEVSRYSLSDKWKIAKYYRMILREMDLRVPNPKAKYGVSKIASEVGLSEKTQRKAIEILGE
;
A
#
# COMPACT_ATOMS: atom_id res chain seq x y z
N MET A 1 -9.63 16.86 36.57
CA MET A 1 -8.98 16.21 35.40
C MET A 1 -9.95 15.58 34.37
N TYR A 2 -11.18 15.19 34.71
CA TYR A 2 -12.11 14.52 33.78
C TYR A 2 -12.50 15.35 32.53
N ARG A 3 -12.72 16.66 32.69
CA ARG A 3 -13.09 17.57 31.59
C ARG A 3 -11.98 17.72 30.53
N LEU A 4 -10.71 17.72 30.96
CA LEU A 4 -9.55 17.78 30.08
C LEU A 4 -9.39 16.49 29.26
N LYS A 5 -9.57 15.31 29.87
CA LYS A 5 -9.59 14.02 29.15
C LYS A 5 -10.70 13.99 28.09
N LYS A 6 -11.92 14.39 28.45
CA LYS A 6 -13.07 14.40 27.51
C LYS A 6 -12.85 15.35 26.32
N LEU A 7 -12.26 16.53 26.54
CA LEU A 7 -11.92 17.47 25.46
C LEU A 7 -10.78 16.95 24.59
N HIS A 8 -9.78 16.31 25.19
CA HIS A 8 -8.68 15.68 24.46
C HIS A 8 -9.17 14.52 23.58
N GLU A 9 -10.03 13.65 24.10
CA GLU A 9 -10.68 12.59 23.34
C GLU A 9 -11.50 13.14 22.17
N LYS A 10 -12.32 14.17 22.41
CA LYS A 10 -13.15 14.79 21.37
C LYS A 10 -12.30 15.45 20.28
N SER A 11 -11.19 16.11 20.64
CA SER A 11 -10.23 16.68 19.71
C SER A 11 -9.52 15.61 18.88
N ASN A 12 -9.06 14.52 19.52
CA ASN A 12 -8.44 13.39 18.84
C ASN A 12 -9.39 12.70 17.84
N HIS A 13 -10.67 12.57 18.17
CA HIS A 13 -11.64 12.01 17.22
C HIS A 13 -11.82 12.88 15.97
N LEU A 14 -11.77 14.21 16.10
CA LEU A 14 -11.87 15.15 14.98
C LEU A 14 -10.61 15.10 14.10
N THR A 15 -9.42 15.03 14.71
CA THR A 15 -8.16 14.90 13.96
C THR A 15 -8.08 13.56 13.25
N LEU A 16 -8.50 12.46 13.87
CA LEU A 16 -8.56 11.13 13.24
C LEU A 16 -9.49 11.10 12.02
N ARG A 17 -10.66 11.76 12.08
CA ARG A 17 -11.58 11.87 10.93
C ARG A 17 -10.99 12.70 9.79
N GLY A 18 -10.38 13.85 10.10
CA GLY A 18 -9.69 14.68 9.10
C GLY A 18 -8.54 13.92 8.42
N ASN A 19 -7.75 13.21 9.22
CA ASN A 19 -6.65 12.37 8.77
C ASN A 19 -7.12 11.21 7.88
N LEU A 20 -8.28 10.61 8.17
CA LEU A 20 -8.88 9.57 7.34
C LEU A 20 -9.28 10.12 5.97
N SER A 21 -9.96 11.27 5.92
CA SER A 21 -10.37 11.89 4.66
C SER A 21 -9.18 12.22 3.77
N TRP A 22 -8.11 12.79 4.37
CA TRP A 22 -6.87 13.06 3.66
C TRP A 22 -6.21 11.78 3.14
N ALA A 23 -6.14 10.73 3.96
CA ALA A 23 -5.56 9.44 3.59
C ALA A 23 -6.30 8.77 2.42
N MET A 24 -7.63 8.84 2.41
CA MET A 24 -8.44 8.28 1.31
C MET A 24 -8.18 9.05 0.01
N ARG A 25 -8.13 10.39 0.05
CA ARG A 25 -7.78 11.20 -1.13
C ARG A 25 -6.38 10.88 -1.66
N GLU A 26 -5.42 10.67 -0.78
CA GLU A 26 -4.06 10.28 -1.16
C GLU A 26 -4.02 8.88 -1.77
N LEU A 27 -4.79 7.94 -1.21
CA LEU A 27 -4.95 6.60 -1.76
C LEU A 27 -5.53 6.64 -3.19
N ASP A 28 -6.57 7.44 -3.41
CA ASP A 28 -7.21 7.60 -4.72
C ASP A 28 -6.19 8.10 -5.76
N LYS A 29 -5.38 9.10 -5.40
CA LYS A 29 -4.30 9.62 -6.24
C LYS A 29 -3.25 8.56 -6.56
N LEU A 30 -2.83 7.77 -5.57
CA LEU A 30 -1.84 6.71 -5.75
C LEU A 30 -2.36 5.60 -6.67
N CYS A 31 -3.60 5.15 -6.45
CA CYS A 31 -4.23 4.13 -7.28
C CYS A 31 -4.38 4.60 -8.73
N TYR A 32 -4.78 5.87 -8.94
CA TYR A 32 -4.85 6.46 -10.27
C TYR A 32 -3.49 6.49 -10.97
N LYS A 33 -2.44 7.00 -10.29
CA LYS A 33 -1.08 7.06 -10.87
C LYS A 33 -0.47 5.68 -11.17
N LEU A 34 -0.80 4.68 -10.37
CA LEU A 34 -0.31 3.31 -10.53
C LEU A 34 -1.20 2.43 -11.43
N ASN A 35 -2.27 3.00 -12.01
CA ASN A 35 -3.28 2.31 -12.81
C ASN A 35 -3.79 1.03 -12.11
N LEU A 36 -4.14 1.14 -10.84
CA LEU A 36 -4.62 0.02 -10.03
C LEU A 36 -6.14 -0.11 -10.11
N PRO A 37 -6.69 -1.35 -10.23
CA PRO A 37 -8.11 -1.62 -10.12
C PRO A 37 -8.76 -1.07 -8.84
N LYS A 38 -10.04 -0.69 -8.93
CA LYS A 38 -10.86 -0.23 -7.78
C LYS A 38 -10.92 -1.27 -6.65
N ALA A 39 -10.92 -2.56 -6.96
CA ALA A 39 -10.90 -3.63 -5.96
C ALA A 39 -9.73 -3.49 -4.97
N ILE A 40 -8.53 -3.17 -5.48
CA ILE A 40 -7.32 -2.98 -4.65
C ILE A 40 -7.46 -1.74 -3.78
N GLN A 41 -8.05 -0.67 -4.31
CA GLN A 41 -8.30 0.56 -3.58
C GLN A 41 -9.23 0.31 -2.39
N GLU A 42 -10.30 -0.45 -2.59
CA GLU A 42 -11.26 -0.82 -1.53
C GLU A 42 -10.61 -1.71 -0.46
N GLU A 43 -9.89 -2.76 -0.87
CA GLU A 43 -9.14 -3.61 0.04
C GLU A 43 -8.11 -2.83 0.85
N THR A 44 -7.41 -1.89 0.20
CA THR A 44 -6.43 -1.02 0.87
C THR A 44 -7.11 -0.10 1.89
N ALA A 45 -8.28 0.46 1.56
CA ALA A 45 -9.05 1.29 2.48
C ALA A 45 -9.51 0.49 3.71
N ILE A 46 -9.92 -0.77 3.52
CA ILE A 46 -10.27 -1.69 4.62
C ILE A 46 -9.05 -1.95 5.50
N LEU A 47 -7.90 -2.27 4.90
CA LEU A 47 -6.65 -2.52 5.61
C LEU A 47 -6.21 -1.30 6.43
N TYR A 48 -6.27 -0.11 5.83
CA TYR A 48 -5.93 1.15 6.48
C TYR A 48 -6.83 1.43 7.69
N ARG A 49 -8.16 1.23 7.55
CA ARG A 49 -9.11 1.37 8.67
C ARG A 49 -8.82 0.37 9.79
N LYS A 50 -8.47 -0.88 9.46
CA LYS A 50 -8.04 -1.90 10.44
C LYS A 50 -6.75 -1.46 11.16
N ALA A 51 -5.78 -0.92 10.42
CA ALA A 51 -4.53 -0.40 11.00
C ALA A 51 -4.78 0.78 11.96
N ILE A 52 -5.70 1.71 11.63
CA ILE A 52 -6.06 2.78 12.57
C ILE A 52 -6.69 2.22 13.85
N LYS A 53 -7.60 1.26 13.73
CA LYS A 53 -8.28 0.64 14.90
C LYS A 53 -7.29 -0.02 15.85
N LYS A 54 -6.21 -0.61 15.34
CA LYS A 54 -5.11 -1.17 16.13
C LYS A 54 -4.11 -0.11 16.66
N GLY A 55 -4.37 1.17 16.46
CA GLY A 55 -3.54 2.26 16.99
C GLY A 55 -2.27 2.56 16.20
N LEU A 56 -2.07 1.98 15.01
CA LEU A 56 -0.85 2.18 14.21
C LEU A 56 -0.67 3.61 13.70
N ALA A 57 -1.70 4.46 13.76
CA ALA A 57 -1.63 5.82 13.25
C ALA A 57 -1.11 6.86 14.28
N HIS A 58 -1.06 6.53 15.58
CA HIS A 58 -0.68 7.51 16.61
C HIS A 58 0.80 7.89 16.50
N GLY A 59 1.08 9.16 16.21
CA GLY A 59 2.43 9.72 16.05
C GLY A 59 3.14 9.40 14.73
N ARG A 60 2.41 8.83 13.75
CA ARG A 60 3.00 8.32 12.50
C ARG A 60 2.60 9.15 11.29
N LYS A 61 3.43 9.13 10.25
CA LYS A 61 3.10 9.80 8.98
C LYS A 61 2.02 9.01 8.25
N ILE A 62 0.85 9.63 8.10
CA ILE A 62 -0.33 9.07 7.44
C ILE A 62 0.00 8.60 6.02
N SER A 63 0.74 9.40 5.27
CA SER A 63 1.19 9.09 3.91
C SER A 63 1.96 7.76 3.82
N CYS A 64 2.89 7.52 4.76
CA CYS A 64 3.69 6.30 4.80
C CYS A 64 2.81 5.08 5.10
N LEU A 65 1.82 5.23 5.99
CA LEU A 65 0.89 4.16 6.33
C LEU A 65 -0.03 3.80 5.16
N THR A 66 -0.56 4.80 4.44
CA THR A 66 -1.37 4.59 3.24
C THR A 66 -0.57 3.88 2.15
N ALA A 67 0.64 4.38 1.83
CA ALA A 67 1.51 3.79 0.81
C ALA A 67 1.93 2.34 1.15
N ALA A 68 2.27 2.08 2.42
CA ALA A 68 2.62 0.73 2.87
C ALA A 68 1.41 -0.22 2.87
N SER A 69 0.21 0.27 3.17
CA SER A 69 -1.03 -0.52 3.10
C SER A 69 -1.33 -0.92 1.66
N LEU A 70 -1.21 0.03 0.72
CA LEU A 70 -1.37 -0.24 -0.71
C LEU A 70 -0.37 -1.29 -1.19
N TYR A 71 0.91 -1.13 -0.83
CA TYR A 71 1.95 -2.10 -1.17
C TYR A 71 1.66 -3.49 -0.61
N THR A 72 1.13 -3.58 0.62
CA THR A 72 0.74 -4.86 1.24
C THR A 72 -0.35 -5.56 0.42
N ILE A 73 -1.41 -4.84 0.03
CA ILE A 73 -2.50 -5.39 -0.78
C ILE A 73 -2.04 -5.76 -2.19
N CYS A 74 -1.22 -4.94 -2.84
CA CYS A 74 -0.63 -5.29 -4.13
C CYS A 74 0.17 -6.60 -4.05
N ARG A 75 0.93 -6.79 -2.96
CA ARG A 75 1.70 -8.01 -2.72
C ARG A 75 0.82 -9.22 -2.43
N MET A 76 -0.28 -9.06 -1.68
CA MET A 76 -1.25 -10.14 -1.43
C MET A 76 -1.94 -10.59 -2.72
N ASN A 77 -2.31 -9.64 -3.59
CA ASN A 77 -2.93 -9.90 -4.88
C ASN A 77 -1.93 -10.27 -6.00
N GLN A 78 -0.64 -10.45 -5.66
CA GLN A 78 0.43 -10.85 -6.59
C GLN A 78 0.61 -9.88 -7.78
N ILE A 79 0.26 -8.60 -7.58
CA ILE A 79 0.40 -7.57 -8.60
C ILE A 79 1.85 -7.07 -8.55
N PRO A 80 2.58 -7.08 -9.68
CA PRO A 80 3.98 -6.68 -9.73
C PRO A 80 4.10 -5.16 -9.54
N ARG A 81 4.28 -4.73 -8.29
CA ARG A 81 4.61 -3.35 -7.92
C ARG A 81 5.84 -3.33 -7.05
N THR A 82 6.81 -2.51 -7.41
CA THR A 82 8.03 -2.33 -6.63
C THR A 82 7.84 -1.25 -5.58
N LEU A 83 8.63 -1.31 -4.50
CA LEU A 83 8.63 -0.24 -3.49
C LEU A 83 9.07 1.11 -4.09
N ASP A 84 9.96 1.07 -5.08
CA ASP A 84 10.42 2.29 -5.77
C ASP A 84 9.30 2.97 -6.53
N GLU A 85 8.47 2.22 -7.26
CA GLU A 85 7.29 2.76 -7.94
C GLU A 85 6.31 3.42 -6.96
N VAL A 86 5.99 2.74 -5.87
CA VAL A 86 5.08 3.29 -4.86
C VAL A 86 5.68 4.54 -4.22
N SER A 87 6.99 4.54 -3.93
CA SER A 87 7.67 5.71 -3.38
C SER A 87 7.72 6.88 -4.34
N ARG A 88 7.87 6.62 -5.65
CA ARG A 88 7.96 7.67 -6.69
C ARG A 88 6.69 8.51 -6.75
N TYR A 89 5.54 7.91 -6.51
CA TYR A 89 4.25 8.61 -6.54
C TYR A 89 3.74 9.04 -5.17
N SER A 90 4.36 8.55 -4.09
CA SER A 90 4.05 8.91 -2.71
C SER A 90 4.93 10.06 -2.23
N LEU A 91 4.44 10.83 -1.26
CA LEU A 91 5.21 11.85 -0.53
C LEU A 91 6.19 11.24 0.51
N SER A 92 6.56 9.97 0.36
CA SER A 92 7.25 9.20 1.40
C SER A 92 8.46 8.45 0.86
N ASP A 93 9.57 8.52 1.58
CA ASP A 93 10.80 7.79 1.23
C ASP A 93 10.60 6.27 1.24
N LYS A 94 11.27 5.58 0.32
CA LYS A 94 11.30 4.11 0.20
C LYS A 94 11.54 3.41 1.55
N TRP A 95 12.55 3.85 2.30
CA TRP A 95 12.92 3.22 3.57
C TRP A 95 11.82 3.34 4.63
N LYS A 96 11.07 4.45 4.63
CA LYS A 96 9.91 4.65 5.51
C LYS A 96 8.80 3.68 5.10
N ILE A 97 8.46 3.61 3.81
CA ILE A 97 7.44 2.68 3.32
C ILE A 97 7.79 1.24 3.71
N ALA A 98 9.04 0.82 3.53
CA ALA A 98 9.51 -0.51 3.91
C ALA A 98 9.46 -0.76 5.44
N LYS A 99 9.76 0.24 6.27
CA LYS A 99 9.61 0.15 7.73
C LYS A 99 8.14 -0.06 8.11
N TYR A 100 7.23 0.72 7.53
CA TYR A 100 5.80 0.63 7.82
C TYR A 100 5.18 -0.66 7.30
N TYR A 101 5.63 -1.16 6.14
CA TYR A 101 5.25 -2.47 5.61
C TYR A 101 5.57 -3.59 6.61
N ARG A 102 6.81 -3.65 7.12
CA ARG A 102 7.19 -4.66 8.13
C ARG A 102 6.36 -4.56 9.41
N MET A 103 6.01 -3.34 9.83
CA MET A 103 5.16 -3.13 10.99
C MET A 103 3.73 -3.62 10.76
N ILE A 104 3.16 -3.32 9.59
CA ILE A 104 1.84 -3.82 9.18
C ILE A 104 1.80 -5.34 9.24
N LEU A 105 2.82 -6.02 8.68
CA LEU A 105 2.88 -7.48 8.68
C LEU A 105 2.88 -8.06 10.10
N ARG A 106 3.68 -7.48 11.00
CA ARG A 106 3.79 -7.91 12.40
C ARG A 106 2.48 -7.73 13.15
N GLU A 107 1.85 -6.57 12.99
CA GLU A 107 0.66 -6.23 13.77
C GLU A 107 -0.61 -6.91 13.25
N MET A 108 -0.70 -7.15 11.95
CA MET A 108 -1.87 -7.78 11.32
C MET A 108 -1.70 -9.28 11.13
N ASP A 109 -0.57 -9.85 11.56
CA ASP A 109 -0.19 -11.25 11.38
C ASP A 109 -0.43 -11.76 9.95
N LEU A 110 -0.05 -10.91 8.99
CA LEU A 110 -0.29 -11.19 7.57
C LEU A 110 0.86 -12.02 7.01
N ARG A 111 0.54 -13.20 6.49
CA ARG A 111 1.46 -13.99 5.67
C ARG A 111 1.33 -13.57 4.21
N VAL A 112 2.27 -12.73 3.76
CA VAL A 112 2.34 -12.28 2.38
C VAL A 112 3.22 -13.24 1.57
N PRO A 113 2.75 -13.75 0.42
CA PRO A 113 3.56 -14.65 -0.41
C PRO A 113 4.79 -13.95 -0.99
N ASN A 114 5.83 -14.74 -1.28
CA ASN A 114 6.98 -14.26 -2.02
C ASN A 114 6.58 -13.93 -3.46
N PRO A 115 7.01 -12.79 -4.00
CA PRO A 115 6.63 -12.37 -5.33
C PRO A 115 7.32 -13.29 -6.35
N LYS A 116 6.53 -13.97 -7.19
CA LYS A 116 7.09 -14.77 -8.28
C LYS A 116 7.52 -13.85 -9.41
N ALA A 117 8.71 -14.08 -9.98
CA ALA A 117 9.24 -13.28 -11.08
C ALA A 117 8.29 -13.24 -12.30
N LYS A 118 7.56 -14.34 -12.55
CA LYS A 118 6.60 -14.49 -13.64
C LYS A 118 5.61 -13.32 -13.77
N TYR A 119 5.10 -12.80 -12.65
CA TYR A 119 4.12 -11.71 -12.68
C TYR A 119 4.70 -10.39 -13.18
N GLY A 120 6.01 -10.15 -12.98
CA GLY A 120 6.69 -8.92 -13.43
C GLY A 120 6.95 -8.87 -14.93
N VAL A 121 7.02 -10.02 -15.61
CA VAL A 121 7.39 -10.11 -17.03
C VAL A 121 6.42 -9.32 -17.90
N SER A 122 5.11 -9.49 -17.69
CA SER A 122 4.09 -8.80 -18.49
C SER A 122 4.23 -7.29 -18.40
N LYS A 123 4.53 -6.78 -17.20
CA LYS A 123 4.71 -5.35 -16.98
C LYS A 123 5.92 -4.81 -17.75
N ILE A 124 7.07 -5.48 -17.61
CA ILE A 124 8.32 -5.07 -18.28
C ILE A 124 8.15 -5.14 -19.80
N ALA A 125 7.52 -6.20 -20.30
CA ALA A 125 7.26 -6.37 -21.72
C ALA A 125 6.37 -5.23 -22.28
N SER A 126 5.34 -4.82 -21.55
CA SER A 126 4.50 -3.68 -21.95
C SER A 126 5.22 -2.34 -21.90
N GLU A 127 6.11 -2.11 -20.92
CA GLU A 127 6.88 -0.86 -20.82
C GLU A 127 7.93 -0.73 -21.95
N VAL A 128 8.51 -1.85 -22.40
CA VAL A 128 9.55 -1.88 -23.45
C VAL A 128 8.96 -2.10 -24.85
N GLY A 129 7.68 -2.46 -24.97
CA GLY A 129 7.02 -2.74 -26.25
C GLY A 129 7.43 -4.06 -26.90
N LEU A 130 7.72 -5.08 -26.08
CA LEU A 130 8.15 -6.40 -26.57
C LEU A 130 6.99 -7.21 -27.17
N SER A 131 7.33 -8.09 -28.10
CA SER A 131 6.37 -9.00 -28.72
C SER A 131 5.86 -10.06 -27.72
N GLU A 132 4.62 -10.50 -27.92
CA GLU A 132 4.00 -11.55 -27.09
C GLU A 132 4.80 -12.87 -27.14
N LYS A 133 5.42 -13.19 -28.30
CA LYS A 133 6.29 -14.37 -28.46
C LYS A 133 7.45 -14.34 -27.47
N THR A 134 8.10 -13.18 -27.32
CA THR A 134 9.22 -12.98 -26.40
C THR A 134 8.75 -13.09 -24.95
N GLN A 135 7.58 -12.52 -24.63
CA GLN A 135 6.98 -12.59 -23.29
C GLN A 135 6.66 -14.04 -22.88
N ARG A 136 6.04 -14.83 -23.78
CA ARG A 136 5.72 -16.24 -23.51
C ARG A 136 6.98 -17.05 -23.23
N LYS A 137 8.02 -16.89 -24.06
CA LYS A 137 9.30 -17.59 -23.90
C LYS A 137 9.98 -17.22 -22.58
N ALA A 138 9.90 -15.97 -22.14
CA ALA A 138 10.42 -15.55 -20.85
C ALA A 138 9.65 -16.17 -19.67
N ILE A 139 8.32 -16.30 -19.77
CA ILE A 139 7.49 -16.95 -18.73
C ILE A 139 7.78 -18.46 -18.65
N GLU A 140 8.05 -19.09 -19.79
CA GLU A 140 8.44 -20.51 -19.90
C GLU A 140 9.79 -20.76 -19.19
N ILE A 141 10.83 -19.99 -19.51
CA ILE A 141 12.15 -20.07 -18.86
C ILE A 141 12.08 -19.81 -17.35
N LEU A 142 11.19 -18.91 -16.90
CA LEU A 142 10.95 -18.64 -15.47
C LEU A 142 10.07 -19.69 -14.79
N GLY A 143 9.51 -20.63 -15.55
CA GLY A 143 8.64 -21.68 -15.08
C GLY A 143 9.26 -23.06 -14.99
N GLU A 144 10.38 -23.25 -15.67
CA GLU A 144 11.42 -24.22 -15.33
C GLU A 144 12.14 -23.79 -14.04
#